data_AF-A0A1S7D1L1-F1
#
_entry.id   AF-A0A1S7D1L1-F1
#
_cell.length_a   1.000
_cell.length_b   1.000
_cell.length_c   1.000
_cell.angle_alpha   90.00
_cell.angle_beta   90.00
_cell.angle_gamma   90.00
#
_symmetry.space_group_name_H-M   'P 1'
#
loop_
_entity.id
_entity.type
_entity.pdbx_description
1 polymer ?
#
loop_
_entity_poly.entity_id
_entity_poly.type
_entity_poly.pdbx_seq_one_letter_code
_entity_poly.pdbx_strand_id
1 'polypeptide(L)'
;MSVITVDTEAVGAAQGAALATMERLQTESATLMSQLTQLQATWVGTASAAFQSCAEEWRGAQLHVEQVLESIGHSLGSAATQYADADQYSASLFR
;
A
#
# COMPACT_ATOMS: atom_id res chain seq x y z
N MET A 1 -20.04 -4.18 -30.90
CA MET A 1 -19.22 -5.15 -30.16
C MET A 1 -18.20 -4.35 -29.39
N SER A 2 -18.48 -4.10 -28.12
CA SER A 2 -17.66 -3.23 -27.27
C SER A 2 -16.43 -4.00 -26.85
N VAL A 3 -15.29 -3.44 -27.20
CA VAL A 3 -13.97 -4.02 -26.99
C VAL A 3 -13.68 -4.06 -25.48
N ILE A 4 -13.28 -5.22 -24.96
CA ILE A 4 -12.90 -5.43 -23.54
C ILE A 4 -11.47 -4.91 -23.28
N THR A 5 -10.80 -4.28 -24.27
CA THR A 5 -9.40 -3.83 -24.17
C THR A 5 -9.15 -2.66 -23.23
N VAL A 6 -10.18 -1.94 -22.76
CA VAL A 6 -9.99 -0.65 -22.05
C VAL A 6 -9.60 -0.78 -20.57
N ASP A 7 -9.81 -1.91 -19.90
CA ASP A 7 -9.64 -1.96 -18.43
C ASP A 7 -8.30 -2.56 -17.95
N THR A 8 -7.63 -3.42 -18.72
CA THR A 8 -6.42 -4.12 -18.23
C THR A 8 -5.22 -3.18 -18.07
N GLU A 9 -5.06 -2.22 -19.00
CA GLU A 9 -4.01 -1.19 -18.93
C GLU A 9 -4.25 -0.23 -17.75
N ALA A 10 -5.53 0.11 -17.50
CA ALA A 10 -5.94 0.95 -16.39
C ALA A 10 -5.72 0.26 -15.04
N VAL A 11 -6.02 -1.04 -14.93
CA VAL A 11 -5.76 -1.84 -13.72
C VAL A 11 -4.26 -1.95 -13.46
N GLY A 12 -3.44 -2.18 -14.50
CA GLY A 12 -1.98 -2.21 -14.36
C GLY A 12 -1.40 -0.87 -13.92
N ALA A 13 -1.88 0.24 -14.50
CA ALA A 13 -1.49 1.58 -14.09
C ALA A 13 -1.92 1.91 -12.65
N ALA A 14 -3.14 1.51 -12.25
CA ALA A 14 -3.64 1.66 -10.89
C ALA A 14 -2.83 0.85 -9.87
N GLN A 15 -2.44 -0.38 -10.23
CA GLN A 15 -1.52 -1.20 -9.42
C GLN A 15 -0.17 -0.50 -9.23
N GLY A 16 0.44 0.00 -10.31
CA GLY A 16 1.71 0.73 -10.23
C GLY A 16 1.63 2.00 -9.37
N ALA A 17 0.55 2.77 -9.53
CA ALA A 17 0.29 3.96 -8.72
C ALA A 17 0.04 3.62 -7.23
N ALA A 18 -0.65 2.52 -6.95
CA ALA A 18 -0.85 2.02 -5.60
C ALA A 18 0.49 1.66 -4.95
N LEU A 19 1.34 0.88 -5.62
CA LEU A 19 2.68 0.51 -5.13
C LEU A 19 3.56 1.73 -4.84
N ALA A 20 3.60 2.70 -5.76
CA ALA A 20 4.34 3.95 -5.54
C ALA A 20 3.82 4.74 -4.34
N THR A 21 2.50 4.72 -4.10
CA THR A 21 1.89 5.34 -2.92
C THR A 21 2.29 4.59 -1.64
N MET A 22 2.39 3.25 -1.68
CA MET A 22 2.86 2.45 -0.54
C MET A 22 4.29 2.82 -0.14
N GLU A 23 5.20 2.89 -1.10
CA GLU A 23 6.60 3.24 -0.84
C GLU A 23 6.73 4.64 -0.22
N ARG A 24 5.92 5.59 -0.70
CA ARG A 24 5.89 6.94 -0.15
C ARG A 24 5.37 6.96 1.29
N LEU A 25 4.29 6.24 1.57
CA LEU A 25 3.73 6.11 2.92
C LEU A 25 4.71 5.44 3.90
N GLN A 26 5.42 4.40 3.47
CA GLN A 26 6.48 3.78 4.28
C GLN A 26 7.60 4.77 4.60
N THR A 27 8.04 5.55 3.62
CA THR A 27 9.09 6.56 3.79
C THR A 27 8.65 7.67 4.76
N GLU A 28 7.42 8.17 4.60
CA GLU A 28 6.83 9.15 5.51
C GLU A 28 6.69 8.59 6.93
N SER A 29 6.33 7.31 7.07
CA SER A 29 6.23 6.64 8.37
C SER A 29 7.56 6.49 9.08
N ALA A 30 8.59 6.05 8.35
CA ALA A 30 9.95 5.97 8.88
C ALA A 30 10.46 7.36 9.31
N THR A 31 10.14 8.39 8.53
CA THR A 31 10.48 9.77 8.84
C THR A 31 9.80 10.25 10.12
N LEU A 32 8.51 9.98 10.30
CA LEU A 32 7.78 10.34 11.52
C LEU A 32 8.34 9.60 12.74
N MET A 33 8.63 8.30 12.61
CA MET A 33 9.21 7.51 13.70
C MET A 33 10.58 8.05 14.14
N SER A 34 11.41 8.48 13.19
CA SER A 34 12.70 9.12 13.50
C SER A 34 12.51 10.43 14.27
N GLN A 35 11.54 11.26 13.88
CA GLN A 35 11.23 12.51 14.57
C GLN A 35 10.73 12.26 16.00
N LEU A 36 9.82 11.29 16.18
CA LEU A 36 9.33 10.90 17.50
C LEU A 36 10.45 10.40 18.41
N THR A 37 11.37 9.58 17.88
CA THR A 37 12.53 9.07 18.62
C THR A 37 13.50 10.19 19.01
N GLN A 38 13.74 11.14 18.11
CA GLN A 38 14.59 12.30 18.39
C GLN A 38 13.96 13.20 19.46
N LEU A 39 12.64 13.43 19.39
CA LEU A 39 11.92 14.21 20.38
C LEU A 39 11.94 13.52 21.75
N GLN A 40 11.73 12.21 21.79
CA GLN A 40 11.85 11.39 23.00
C GLN A 40 13.22 11.59 23.68
N ALA A 41 14.32 11.63 22.91
CA ALA A 41 15.66 11.83 23.45
C ALA A 41 15.86 13.20 24.11
N THR A 42 15.00 14.19 23.80
CA THR A 42 15.06 15.54 24.37
C THR A 42 14.15 15.74 25.58
N TRP A 43 13.19 14.83 25.83
CA TRP A 43 12.23 14.94 26.93
C TRP A 43 12.59 13.97 28.06
N VAL A 44 12.91 14.52 29.23
CA VAL A 44 13.28 13.75 30.43
C VAL A 44 12.10 13.68 31.40
N GLY A 45 11.96 12.57 32.13
CA GLY A 45 10.92 12.39 33.15
C GLY A 45 9.63 11.75 32.61
N THR A 46 8.51 11.98 33.29
CA THR A 46 7.21 11.32 33.02
C THR A 46 6.66 11.55 31.61
N ALA A 47 7.03 12.65 30.96
CA ALA A 47 6.63 12.91 29.58
C ALA A 47 7.30 11.96 28.56
N SER A 48 8.46 11.38 28.90
CA SER A 48 9.12 10.37 28.07
C SER A 48 8.27 9.11 27.88
N ALA A 49 7.55 8.70 28.94
CA ALA A 49 6.64 7.55 28.89
C ALA A 49 5.43 7.80 27.98
N ALA A 50 4.90 9.04 27.95
CA ALA A 50 3.83 9.41 27.02
C ALA A 50 4.30 9.36 25.55
N PHE A 51 5.54 9.81 25.28
CA PHE A 51 6.14 9.69 23.94
C PHE A 51 6.39 8.23 23.53
N GLN A 52 6.79 7.38 24.47
CA GLN A 52 6.93 5.93 24.23
C GLN A 52 5.60 5.32 23.78
N SER A 53 4.52 5.59 24.52
CA SER A 53 3.18 5.11 24.15
C SER A 53 2.76 5.62 22.76
N CYS A 54 3.01 6.90 22.46
CA CYS A 54 2.69 7.48 21.15
C CYS A 54 3.50 6.81 20.02
N ALA A 55 4.78 6.51 20.24
CA ALA A 55 5.62 5.81 19.27
C ALA A 55 5.17 4.35 19.06
N GLU A 56 4.70 3.68 20.11
CA GLU A 56 4.13 2.32 20.02
C GLU A 56 2.80 2.32 19.25
N GLU A 57 1.90 3.26 19.55
CA GLU A 57 0.65 3.44 18.81
C GLU A 57 0.91 3.72 17.32
N TRP A 58 1.87 4.60 17.03
CA TRP A 58 2.29 4.88 15.65
C TRP A 58 2.82 3.62 14.95
N ARG A 59 3.63 2.82 15.64
CA ARG A 59 4.16 1.56 15.09
C ARG A 59 3.05 0.56 14.77
N GLY A 60 2.03 0.48 15.62
CA GLY A 60 0.83 -0.32 15.35
C GLY A 60 0.05 0.18 14.13
N ALA A 61 -0.14 1.49 14.02
CA ALA A 61 -0.79 2.12 12.86
C ALA A 61 -0.02 1.86 11.56
N GLN A 62 1.31 1.96 11.58
CA GLN A 62 2.17 1.64 10.44
C GLN A 62 1.93 0.21 9.94
N LEU A 63 2.00 -0.78 10.84
CA LEU A 63 1.79 -2.19 10.46
C LEU A 63 0.40 -2.41 9.86
N HIS A 64 -0.62 -1.74 10.40
CA HIS A 64 -1.97 -1.83 9.86
C HIS A 64 -2.06 -1.24 8.44
N VAL A 65 -1.43 -0.08 8.21
CA VAL A 65 -1.36 0.53 6.89
C VAL A 65 -0.65 -0.40 5.91
N GLU A 66 0.48 -1.00 6.28
CA GLU A 66 1.20 -1.97 5.46
C GLU A 66 0.30 -3.17 5.07
N GLN A 67 -0.43 -3.75 6.04
CA GLN A 67 -1.37 -4.86 5.78
C GLN A 67 -2.51 -4.48 4.81
N VAL A 68 -3.11 -3.30 5.00
CA VAL A 68 -4.19 -2.81 4.12
C VAL A 68 -3.66 -2.63 2.70
N LEU A 69 -2.46 -2.06 2.58
CA LEU A 69 -1.81 -1.84 1.31
C LEU A 69 -1.46 -3.16 0.61
N GLU A 70 -0.88 -4.14 1.30
CA GLU A 70 -0.64 -5.49 0.76
C GLU A 70 -1.93 -6.14 0.25
N SER A 71 -3.03 -6.02 1.00
CA SER A 71 -4.34 -6.53 0.60
C SER A 71 -4.87 -5.86 -0.68
N ILE A 72 -4.68 -4.56 -0.82
CA ILE A 72 -5.05 -3.81 -2.03
C ILE A 72 -4.20 -4.28 -3.21
N GLY A 73 -2.88 -4.38 -3.03
CA GLY A 73 -1.96 -4.85 -4.05
C GLY A 73 -2.30 -6.26 -4.55
N HIS A 74 -2.62 -7.18 -3.63
CA HIS A 74 -3.06 -8.53 -3.97
C HIS A 74 -4.38 -8.53 -4.76
N SER A 75 -5.36 -7.73 -4.34
CA SER A 75 -6.66 -7.63 -5.01
C SER A 75 -6.52 -7.08 -6.43
N LEU A 76 -5.70 -6.03 -6.61
CA LEU A 76 -5.41 -5.46 -7.94
C LEU A 76 -4.66 -6.43 -8.84
N GLY A 77 -3.66 -7.16 -8.31
CA GLY A 77 -2.94 -8.19 -9.06
C GLY A 77 -3.83 -9.36 -9.48
N SER A 78 -4.73 -9.81 -8.59
CA SER A 78 -5.72 -10.84 -8.90
C SER A 78 -6.68 -10.37 -9.98
N ALA A 79 -7.17 -9.13 -9.91
CA ALA A 79 -8.04 -8.56 -10.94
C ALA A 79 -7.32 -8.50 -12.30
N ALA A 80 -6.08 -7.99 -12.34
CA ALA A 80 -5.29 -7.91 -13.56
C ALA A 80 -5.11 -9.29 -14.23
N THR A 81 -4.83 -10.32 -13.42
CA THR A 81 -4.65 -11.70 -13.91
C THR A 81 -5.96 -12.26 -14.47
N GLN A 82 -7.08 -12.06 -13.78
CA GLN A 82 -8.40 -12.53 -14.20
C GLN A 82 -8.82 -11.93 -15.55
N TYR A 83 -8.56 -10.63 -15.75
CA TYR A 83 -8.88 -9.96 -17.01
C TYR A 83 -8.00 -10.44 -18.16
N ALA A 84 -6.69 -10.65 -17.92
CA ALA A 84 -5.79 -11.18 -18.93
C ALA A 84 -6.17 -12.59 -19.40
N ASP A 85 -6.58 -13.46 -18.47
CA ASP A 85 -7.03 -14.83 -18.78
C ASP A 85 -8.35 -14.83 -19.58
N ALA A 86 -9.30 -13.98 -19.19
CA ALA A 86 -10.57 -13.83 -19.89
C ALA A 86 -10.41 -13.32 -21.33
N ASP A 87 -9.45 -12.42 -21.58
CA ASP A 87 -9.13 -11.92 -22.91
C ASP A 87 -8.52 -13.03 -23.79
N GLN A 88 -7.54 -13.77 -23.26
CA GLN A 88 -6.93 -14.91 -23.96
C GLN A 88 -7.95 -16.00 -24.29
N TYR A 89 -8.84 -16.33 -23.35
CA TYR A 89 -9.92 -17.27 -23.57
C TYR A 89 -10.87 -16.79 -24.68
N SER A 90 -11.29 -15.52 -24.62
CA SER A 90 -12.15 -14.94 -25.66
C SER A 90 -11.48 -14.97 -27.04
N ALA A 91 -10.20 -14.60 -27.13
CA ALA A 91 -9.43 -14.69 -28.37
C ALA A 91 -9.33 -16.14 -28.89
N SER A 92 -9.25 -17.13 -28.00
CA SER A 92 -9.23 -18.55 -28.37
C SER A 92 -10.55 -19.09 -28.92
N LEU A 93 -11.68 -18.42 -28.67
CA LEU A 93 -13.00 -18.80 -29.20
C LEU A 93 -13.24 -18.29 -30.62
N PHE A 94 -12.49 -17.27 -31.06
CA PHE A 94 -12.61 -16.68 -32.40
C PHE A 94 -11.58 -17.24 -33.40
N ARG A 95 -10.81 -18.27 -33.04
CA ARG A 95 -9.86 -18.99 -33.92
C ARG A 95 -10.41 -20.32 -34.41
#